data_AF-A0A5Z6XZ67-F1
#
_entry.id   AF-A0A5Z6XZ67-F1
#
_cell.length_a   1.000
_cell.length_b   1.000
_cell.length_c   1.000
_cell.angle_alpha   90.00
_cell.angle_beta   90.00
_cell.angle_gamma   90.00
#
_symmetry.space_group_name_H-M   'P 1'
#
loop_
_entity.id
_entity.type
_entity.pdbx_description
1 polymer ?
#
loop_
_entity_poly.entity_id
_entity_poly.type
_entity_poly.pdbx_seq_one_letter_code
_entity_poly.pdbx_strand_id
1 'polypeptide(L)' 'MDDKQNDEPESPADAKRRLHQAYDEQAVSVVRGQLGYQPALKSRYSKSASRRFCHKIEFK' A
#
# COMPACT_ATOMS: atom_id res chain seq x y z
N MET A 1 -16.63 -22.54 -24.37
CA MET A 1 -16.00 -23.13 -23.18
C MET A 1 -15.86 -21.98 -22.22
N ASP A 2 -16.93 -21.70 -21.48
CA ASP A 2 -16.99 -20.60 -20.54
C ASP A 2 -16.26 -21.04 -19.27
N ASP A 3 -15.06 -20.51 -19.04
CA ASP A 3 -14.33 -20.68 -17.79
C ASP A 3 -15.16 -20.05 -16.66
N LYS A 4 -15.94 -20.89 -15.97
CA LYS A 4 -16.57 -20.50 -14.70
C LYS A 4 -15.45 -20.27 -13.70
N GLN A 5 -15.07 -19.00 -13.51
CA GLN A 5 -14.32 -18.59 -12.34
C GLN A 5 -15.14 -18.98 -11.10
N ASN A 6 -14.61 -19.93 -10.33
CA ASN A 6 -15.12 -20.25 -9.01
C ASN A 6 -14.77 -19.09 -8.08
N ASP A 7 -15.69 -18.12 -7.96
CA ASP A 7 -15.68 -17.10 -6.91
C ASP A 7 -16.12 -17.73 -5.58
N GLU A 8 -15.38 -18.73 -5.10
CA GLU A 8 -15.48 -19.13 -3.70
C GLU A 8 -14.97 -17.97 -2.85
N PRO A 9 -15.71 -17.51 -1.82
CA PRO A 9 -15.28 -16.38 -1.03
C PRO A 9 -13.98 -16.75 -0.30
N GLU A 10 -12.88 -16.13 -0.74
CA GLU A 10 -11.57 -16.29 -0.12
C GLU A 10 -11.68 -16.02 1.38
N SER A 11 -11.19 -16.96 2.20
CA SER A 11 -11.15 -16.75 3.64
C SER A 11 -10.39 -15.45 3.95
N PRO A 12 -10.84 -14.62 4.90
CA PRO A 12 -10.15 -13.38 5.25
C PRO A 12 -8.66 -13.58 5.56
N ALA A 13 -8.29 -14.76 6.07
CA ALA A 13 -6.90 -15.12 6.36
C ALA A 13 -6.06 -15.39 5.10
N ASP A 14 -6.66 -15.95 4.05
CA ASP A 14 -6.00 -16.15 2.75
C ASP A 14 -5.83 -14.81 2.04
N ALA A 15 -6.88 -13.98 2.03
CA ALA A 15 -6.84 -12.64 1.42
C ALA A 15 -5.75 -11.77 2.06
N LYS A 16 -5.66 -11.79 3.40
CA LYS A 16 -4.61 -11.07 4.12
C LYS A 16 -3.21 -11.57 3.78
N ARG A 17 -3.03 -12.89 3.64
CA ARG A 17 -1.72 -13.48 3.26
C ARG A 17 -1.29 -13.04 1.87
N ARG A 18 -2.20 -13.04 0.89
CA ARG A 18 -1.90 -12.56 -0.46
C ARG A 18 -1.50 -11.09 -0.47
N LEU A 19 -2.19 -10.24 0.29
CA LEU A 19 -1.85 -8.82 0.41
C LEU A 19 -0.45 -8.62 1.02
N HIS A 20 -0.11 -9.36 2.08
CA HIS A 20 1.22 -9.28 2.67
C HIS A 20 2.32 -9.70 1.68
N GLN A 21 2.12 -10.78 0.93
CA GLN A 21 3.06 -11.22 -0.11
C GLN A 21 3.30 -10.12 -1.16
N ALA A 22 2.23 -9.47 -1.63
CA ALA A 22 2.35 -8.37 -2.59
C ALA A 22 3.14 -7.18 -2.01
N TYR A 23 2.95 -6.84 -0.73
CA TYR A 23 3.73 -5.80 -0.07
C TYR A 23 5.21 -6.16 0.07
N ASP A 24 5.52 -7.42 0.40
CA ASP A 24 6.90 -7.90 0.52
C ASP A 24 7.63 -7.84 -0.83
N GLU A 25 6.98 -8.26 -1.91
CA GLU A 25 7.53 -8.18 -3.27
C GLU A 25 7.83 -6.73 -3.68
N GLN A 26 6.89 -5.82 -3.38
CA GLN A 26 7.08 -4.39 -3.62
C GLN A 26 8.22 -3.81 -2.77
N ALA A 27 8.36 -4.22 -1.52
CA ALA A 27 9.48 -3.78 -0.67
C ALA A 27 10.83 -4.24 -1.24
N VAL A 28 10.92 -5.48 -1.71
CA VAL A 28 12.14 -6.03 -2.32
C VAL A 28 12.51 -5.28 -3.61
N SER A 29 11.53 -4.93 -4.44
CA SER A 29 11.80 -4.20 -5.68
C SER A 29 12.37 -2.81 -5.42
N VAL A 30 11.87 -2.12 -4.38
CA VAL A 30 12.37 -0.82 -3.94
C VAL A 30 13.79 -0.92 -3.39
N VAL A 31 14.09 -1.94 -2.58
CA VAL A 31 15.46 -2.19 -2.07
C VAL A 31 16.44 -2.43 -3.22
N ARG A 32 15.99 -3.07 -4.32
CA ARG A 32 16.79 -3.30 -5.53
C ARG A 32 16.98 -2.05 -6.40
N GLY A 33 16.48 -0.89 -5.97
CA GLY A 33 16.67 0.39 -6.64
C GLY A 33 15.54 0.81 -7.57
N GLN A 34 14.39 0.11 -7.56
CA GLN A 34 13.19 0.64 -8.20
C GLN A 34 12.60 1.81 -7.40
N LEU A 35 11.97 2.75 -8.10
CA LEU A 35 11.22 3.83 -7.46
C LEU A 35 10.06 3.23 -6.66
N GLY A 36 10.02 3.54 -5.37
CA GLY A 36 8.98 3.07 -4.46
C GLY A 36 7.68 3.86 -4.55
N TYR A 37 6.85 3.71 -3.52
CA TYR A 37 5.57 4.38 -3.47
C TYR A 37 5.74 5.91 -3.44
N GLN A 38 5.14 6.59 -4.41
CA GLN A 38 5.03 8.04 -4.38
C GLN A 38 3.90 8.44 -3.41
N PRO A 39 4.18 9.23 -2.37
CA PRO A 39 3.16 9.70 -1.45
C PRO A 39 2.07 10.50 -2.19
N ALA A 40 0.82 10.31 -1.80
CA ALA A 40 -0.28 11.10 -2.32
C ALA A 40 -0.06 12.60 -2.05
N LEU A 41 0.05 13.39 -3.11
CA LEU A 41 0.16 14.84 -3.01
C LEU A 41 -1.18 15.42 -2.61
N LYS A 42 -1.25 16.00 -1.41
CA LYS A 42 -2.45 16.69 -0.93
C LYS A 42 -2.50 18.11 -1.46
N SER A 43 -3.69 18.60 -1.79
CA SER A 43 -3.91 20.01 -2.09
C SER A 43 -3.38 20.89 -0.95
N ARG A 44 -2.78 22.04 -1.29
CA ARG A 44 -2.32 23.05 -0.33
C ARG A 44 -3.43 23.52 0.61
N TYR A 45 -4.68 23.48 0.14
CA TYR A 45 -5.87 23.88 0.91
C TYR A 45 -6.46 22.75 1.75
N SER A 46 -5.91 21.53 1.68
CA SER A 46 -6.33 20.42 2.54
C SER A 46 -6.06 20.78 4.00
N LYS A 47 -7.01 20.51 4.89
CA LYS A 47 -6.83 20.64 6.35
C LYS A 47 -5.55 19.93 6.81
N SER A 48 -5.31 18.73 6.29
CA SER A 48 -4.15 17.90 6.63
C SER A 48 -2.83 18.34 5.98
N ALA A 49 -2.85 19.32 5.07
CA ALA A 49 -1.64 19.93 4.52
C ALA A 49 -1.13 21.10 5.39
N SER A 50 -1.89 21.52 6.41
CA SER A 50 -1.42 22.54 7.34
C SER A 50 -0.24 22.04 8.16
N ARG A 51 0.75 22.91 8.40
CA ARG A 51 1.91 22.62 9.27
C ARG A 51 1.49 22.20 10.68
N ARG A 52 0.28 22.56 11.12
CA ARG A 52 -0.30 22.13 12.40
C ARG A 52 -0.54 20.61 12.49
N PHE A 53 -0.70 19.92 11.36
CA PHE A 53 -0.93 18.48 11.27
C PHE A 53 0.26 17.72 10.68
N CYS A 54 1.40 18.39 10.50
CA CYS A 54 2.60 17.75 9.96
C CYS A 54 3.31 17.00 11.10
N HIS A 55 2.96 15.73 11.29
CA HIS A 55 3.61 14.87 12.27
C HIS A 55 5.06 14.64 11.82
N LYS A 56 6.03 15.07 12.63
CA LYS A 56 7.44 14.79 12.41
C LYS A 56 7.71 13.35 12.83
N ILE A 57 8.03 12.49 11.87
CA ILE A 57 8.46 11.11 12.15
C ILE A 57 9.96 11.18 12.44
N GLU A 58 10.36 10.84 13.66
CA GLU A 58 11.76 10.75 14.07
C GLU A 58 12.06 9.29 14.44
N PHE A 59 13.13 8.73 13.87
CA PHE A 59 13.65 7.43 14.29
C PHE A 59 14.73 7.68 15.34
N LYS A 60 14.56 7.11 16.54
CA LYS A 60 15.57 7.09 17.60
C LYS A 60 16.53 5.93 17.40
#